data_AF-A0A914YXT2-F1
#
_entry.id   AF-A0A914YXT2-F1
#
_cell.length_a   1.000
_cell.length_b   1.000
_cell.length_c   1.000
_cell.angle_alpha   90.00
_cell.angle_beta   90.00
_cell.angle_gamma   90.00
#
_symmetry.space_group_name_H-M   'P 1'
#
loop_
_entity.id
_entity.type
_entity.pdbx_description
1 polymer ?
#
loop_
_entity_poly.entity_id
_entity_poly.type
_entity_poly.pdbx_seq_one_letter_code
_entity_poly.pdbx_strand_id
1 'polypeptide(L)'
;MYILIFIVGCAPPYSIGANSDYSGQGSAAAAAAPPNMIKLLGDLTHANNVNGGIPIILENKPTPSIKDPVDLFCYDFDEKCRWKNMEGIMIDEMDWFQGSGILDEEKLRIATGTQQLPDGSYGIVATNKVQSSQAKAVLVSDIIECQTGPAEVRFMYWTSPGVVIHVCTKLTDHIYPNYDYCARPVEDRDPGPVSISIPDLDGRPFQV
;
A
#
# COMPACT_ATOMS: atom_id res chain seq x y z
N MET A 1 8.25 5.70 3.88
CA MET A 1 6.81 5.78 4.24
C MET A 1 6.45 4.48 4.92
N TYR A 2 6.24 4.48 6.23
CA TYR A 2 5.76 3.30 6.93
C TYR A 2 4.25 3.33 7.03
N ILE A 3 3.55 2.26 6.67
CA ILE A 3 2.15 2.09 7.05
C ILE A 3 2.11 1.10 8.21
N LEU A 4 1.58 1.54 9.34
CA LEU A 4 1.45 0.74 10.55
C LEU A 4 -0.03 0.74 10.95
N ILE A 5 -0.62 -0.45 11.01
CA ILE A 5 -1.98 -0.61 11.51
C ILE A 5 -1.90 -1.21 12.91
N PHE A 6 -2.71 -0.68 13.83
CA PHE A 6 -2.99 -1.27 15.14
C PHE A 6 -4.43 -1.75 15.15
N ILE A 7 -4.62 -3.06 15.12
CA ILE A 7 -5.92 -3.73 15.21
C ILE A 7 -5.95 -4.48 16.53
N VAL A 8 -7.01 -4.33 17.30
CA VAL A 8 -7.23 -5.23 18.43
C VAL A 8 -7.92 -6.47 17.85
N GLY A 9 -7.19 -7.58 17.75
CA GLY A 9 -7.69 -8.80 17.11
C GLY A 9 -8.80 -9.48 17.91
N CYS A 10 -9.67 -10.23 17.22
CA CYS A 10 -10.61 -11.14 17.88
C CYS A 10 -9.90 -12.44 18.23
N ALA A 11 -10.19 -13.01 19.39
CA ALA A 11 -9.66 -14.33 19.76
C ALA A 11 -10.13 -15.39 18.73
N PRO A 12 -9.23 -16.25 18.22
CA PRO A 12 -9.63 -17.27 17.26
C PRO A 12 -10.47 -18.37 17.94
N PRO A 13 -11.54 -18.89 17.30
CA PRO A 13 -12.02 -20.21 17.65
C PRO A 13 -10.99 -21.24 17.18
N TYR A 14 -10.51 -22.06 18.13
CA TYR A 14 -9.54 -23.14 17.93
C TYR A 14 -9.81 -24.00 16.68
N SER A 15 -8.76 -24.38 15.96
CA SER A 15 -8.68 -25.63 15.18
C SER A 15 -7.22 -26.06 14.96
N ILE A 16 -7.01 -27.38 14.95
CA ILE A 16 -5.78 -28.14 15.21
C ILE A 16 -5.10 -28.62 13.90
N GLY A 17 -3.76 -28.63 13.90
CA GLY A 17 -2.87 -29.52 13.10
C GLY A 17 -2.55 -29.05 11.67
N ALA A 18 -1.39 -29.33 11.04
CA ALA A 18 -0.13 -29.99 11.40
C ALA A 18 0.93 -29.67 10.30
N ASN A 19 2.25 -29.76 10.63
CA ASN A 19 3.47 -30.11 9.86
C ASN A 19 3.53 -30.00 8.31
N SER A 20 4.64 -29.78 7.59
CA SER A 20 6.09 -29.61 7.84
C SER A 20 6.80 -29.37 6.47
N ASP A 21 7.95 -28.69 6.51
CA ASP A 21 9.19 -28.92 5.72
C ASP A 21 9.44 -28.49 4.25
N TYR A 22 10.60 -27.82 4.13
CA TYR A 22 11.74 -27.93 3.17
C TYR A 22 11.80 -27.22 1.79
N SER A 23 12.65 -26.16 1.77
CA SER A 23 13.79 -25.82 0.87
C SER A 23 13.68 -25.75 -0.67
N GLY A 24 14.32 -24.72 -1.24
CA GLY A 24 14.89 -24.76 -2.60
C GLY A 24 15.31 -23.39 -3.15
N GLN A 25 16.61 -23.16 -3.33
CA GLN A 25 17.26 -21.96 -3.90
C GLN A 25 17.22 -21.92 -5.45
N GLY A 26 17.32 -20.73 -6.04
CA GLY A 26 17.74 -20.57 -7.44
C GLY A 26 17.60 -19.15 -8.00
N SER A 27 18.74 -18.48 -8.24
CA SER A 27 18.88 -17.13 -8.80
C SER A 27 18.60 -17.06 -10.31
N ALA A 28 18.08 -15.93 -10.81
CA ALA A 28 18.41 -15.41 -12.14
C ALA A 28 18.06 -13.91 -12.30
N ALA A 29 19.00 -13.17 -12.86
CA ALA A 29 18.89 -11.76 -13.21
C ALA A 29 18.02 -11.54 -14.45
N ALA A 30 17.32 -10.39 -14.53
CA ALA A 30 16.69 -9.92 -15.76
C ALA A 30 16.78 -8.39 -15.87
N ALA A 31 16.91 -7.95 -17.13
CA ALA A 31 17.55 -6.73 -17.56
C ALA A 31 16.59 -5.54 -17.75
N ALA A 32 17.21 -4.36 -17.79
CA ALA A 32 16.63 -3.03 -17.79
C ALA A 32 15.73 -2.67 -18.99
N ALA A 33 14.72 -1.84 -18.71
CA ALA A 33 13.96 -1.09 -19.71
C ALA A 33 14.60 0.30 -20.00
N PRO A 34 14.45 0.85 -21.22
CA PRO A 34 15.14 2.07 -21.68
C PRO A 34 14.48 3.38 -21.19
N PRO A 35 15.19 4.53 -21.27
CA PRO A 35 15.01 5.65 -20.35
C PRO A 35 14.11 6.76 -20.93
N ASN A 36 13.33 7.42 -20.06
CA ASN A 36 13.46 8.86 -19.79
C ASN A 36 12.36 9.37 -18.82
N MET A 37 12.79 10.24 -17.89
CA MET A 37 12.12 10.81 -16.71
C MET A 37 12.09 10.00 -15.39
N ILE A 38 12.60 8.77 -15.37
CA ILE A 38 12.97 8.01 -14.14
C ILE A 38 14.29 8.56 -13.56
N LYS A 39 14.41 9.89 -13.45
CA LYS A 39 15.58 10.54 -12.84
C LYS A 39 15.17 11.62 -11.83
N LEU A 40 13.87 11.71 -11.53
CA LEU A 40 13.29 12.56 -10.48
C LEU A 40 13.26 11.85 -9.13
N LEU A 41 12.98 10.55 -9.20
CA LEU A 41 12.81 9.62 -8.12
C LEU A 41 13.95 8.62 -8.31
N GLY A 42 14.45 7.99 -7.25
CA GLY A 42 15.45 6.95 -7.41
C GLY A 42 14.91 5.75 -8.20
N ASP A 43 15.53 4.58 -8.07
CA ASP A 43 15.04 3.42 -8.82
C ASP A 43 13.60 3.11 -8.40
N LEU A 44 12.68 3.18 -9.37
CA LEU A 44 11.26 2.90 -9.19
C LEU A 44 10.96 1.46 -9.62
N THR A 45 10.38 0.70 -8.71
CA THR A 45 9.80 -0.61 -8.99
C THR A 45 8.28 -0.51 -8.82
N HIS A 46 7.53 -1.19 -9.68
CA HIS A 46 6.09 -1.34 -9.44
C HIS A 46 5.91 -2.03 -8.09
N ALA A 47 4.98 -1.53 -7.26
CA ALA A 47 4.57 -2.26 -6.09
C ALA A 47 3.86 -3.55 -6.56
N ASN A 48 4.64 -4.64 -6.60
CA ASN A 48 4.27 -5.98 -7.07
C ASN A 48 3.93 -6.08 -8.57
N ASN A 49 4.91 -6.43 -9.41
CA ASN A 49 4.65 -6.93 -10.76
C ASN A 49 5.37 -8.27 -11.02
N VAL A 50 4.56 -9.32 -11.17
CA VAL A 50 4.96 -10.64 -11.66
C VAL A 50 5.19 -10.53 -13.17
N ASN A 51 6.43 -10.26 -13.59
CA ASN A 51 6.78 -10.20 -15.02
C ASN A 51 7.07 -11.60 -15.59
N GLY A 52 6.33 -11.99 -16.64
CA GLY A 52 6.78 -12.98 -17.64
C GLY A 52 5.75 -14.03 -18.03
N GLY A 53 5.21 -13.92 -19.24
CA GLY A 53 4.18 -14.81 -19.78
C GLY A 53 4.60 -16.28 -19.92
N ILE A 54 3.89 -17.14 -19.20
CA ILE A 54 3.67 -18.58 -19.41
C ILE A 54 2.19 -18.79 -19.00
N PRO A 55 1.37 -19.62 -19.68
CA PRO A 55 -0.06 -19.73 -19.36
C PRO A 55 -0.25 -20.11 -17.90
N ILE A 56 -0.80 -19.18 -17.13
CA ILE A 56 -0.96 -19.29 -15.68
C ILE A 56 -2.07 -20.31 -15.44
N ILE A 57 -1.69 -21.52 -15.01
CA ILE A 57 -2.58 -22.27 -14.13
C ILE A 57 -2.75 -21.36 -12.92
N LEU A 58 -3.96 -20.81 -12.71
CA LEU A 58 -4.34 -20.05 -11.53
C LEU A 58 -4.14 -20.97 -10.32
N GLU A 59 -2.92 -21.04 -9.78
CA GLU A 59 -2.73 -21.37 -8.38
C GLU A 59 -3.24 -20.15 -7.61
N ASN A 60 -4.57 -20.10 -7.45
CA ASN A 60 -5.22 -19.34 -6.39
C ASN A 60 -4.74 -19.91 -5.05
N LYS A 61 -3.48 -19.67 -4.68
CA LYS A 61 -3.07 -19.82 -3.30
C LYS A 61 -3.69 -18.63 -2.60
N PRO A 62 -4.68 -18.82 -1.71
CA PRO A 62 -5.24 -17.72 -0.96
C PRO A 62 -4.09 -17.09 -0.17
N THR A 63 -3.83 -15.80 -0.39
CA THR A 63 -2.90 -15.07 0.48
C THR A 63 -3.43 -15.23 1.91
N PRO A 64 -2.62 -15.68 2.87
CA PRO A 64 -3.09 -15.92 4.23
C PRO A 64 -3.71 -14.64 4.78
N SER A 65 -4.92 -14.70 5.31
CA SER A 65 -5.54 -13.51 5.85
C SER A 65 -4.76 -12.94 7.04
N ILE A 66 -4.91 -11.63 7.25
CA ILE A 66 -4.21 -10.89 8.29
C ILE A 66 -4.79 -11.28 9.65
N LYS A 67 -3.93 -11.73 10.57
CA LYS A 67 -4.31 -12.12 11.93
C LYS A 67 -3.74 -11.19 12.98
N ASP A 68 -2.58 -10.60 12.68
CA ASP A 68 -1.92 -9.65 13.56
C ASP A 68 -1.71 -8.32 12.84
N PRO A 69 -1.95 -7.17 13.48
CA PRO A 69 -1.70 -5.86 12.89
C PRO A 69 -0.28 -5.69 12.35
N VAL A 70 0.70 -6.36 12.96
CA VAL A 70 2.10 -6.33 12.53
C VAL A 70 2.29 -6.88 11.12
N ASP A 71 1.39 -7.74 10.64
CA ASP A 71 1.43 -8.27 9.28
C ASP A 71 1.19 -7.15 8.24
N LEU A 72 0.50 -6.07 8.62
CA LEU A 72 0.25 -4.90 7.79
C LEU A 72 1.33 -3.83 7.93
N PHE A 73 2.33 -4.03 8.81
CA PHE A 73 3.46 -3.14 8.92
C PHE A 73 4.32 -3.20 7.66
N CYS A 74 4.46 -2.05 7.01
CA CYS A 74 5.17 -1.93 5.75
C CYS A 74 6.08 -0.71 5.77
N TYR A 75 7.35 -0.89 6.14
CA TYR A 75 8.35 0.18 6.20
C TYR A 75 9.07 0.39 4.86
N ASP A 76 9.52 -0.70 4.23
CA ASP A 76 10.34 -0.64 3.00
C ASP A 76 9.52 -0.48 1.71
N PHE A 77 8.19 -0.62 1.78
CA PHE A 77 7.29 -0.60 0.62
C PHE A 77 7.70 -1.60 -0.48
N ASP A 78 8.17 -2.78 -0.09
CA ASP A 78 8.62 -3.84 -0.99
C ASP A 78 7.57 -4.95 -1.17
N GLU A 79 7.94 -6.00 -1.89
CA GLU A 79 7.09 -7.16 -2.16
C GLU A 79 6.65 -7.97 -0.93
N LYS A 80 7.27 -7.73 0.24
CA LYS A 80 6.86 -8.36 1.49
C LYS A 80 5.68 -7.63 2.13
N CYS A 81 5.42 -6.40 1.72
CA CYS A 81 4.29 -5.63 2.21
C CYS A 81 2.97 -6.27 1.78
N ARG A 82 2.02 -6.25 2.71
CA ARG A 82 0.65 -6.73 2.51
C ARG A 82 -0.27 -5.64 1.97
N TRP A 83 0.31 -4.69 1.24
CA TRP A 83 -0.34 -3.58 0.57
C TRP A 83 -0.05 -3.70 -0.92
N LYS A 84 -1.06 -3.47 -1.76
CA LYS A 84 -0.95 -3.65 -3.20
C LYS A 84 -1.78 -2.62 -3.95
N ASN A 85 -1.38 -2.34 -5.19
CA ASN A 85 -2.23 -1.58 -6.10
C ASN A 85 -3.54 -2.34 -6.32
N MET A 86 -4.64 -1.61 -6.41
CA MET A 86 -5.92 -2.21 -6.66
C MET A 86 -6.06 -2.56 -8.14
N GLU A 87 -6.04 -3.84 -8.47
CA GLU A 87 -6.12 -4.29 -9.87
C GLU A 87 -7.56 -4.22 -10.41
N GLY A 88 -7.72 -3.62 -11.59
CA GLY A 88 -8.95 -3.70 -12.36
C GLY A 88 -9.07 -2.61 -13.40
N ILE A 89 -9.88 -2.86 -14.43
CA ILE A 89 -10.16 -1.87 -15.47
C ILE A 89 -11.01 -0.76 -14.85
N MET A 90 -10.58 0.51 -15.01
CA MET A 90 -11.29 1.70 -14.52
C MET A 90 -11.43 1.80 -12.98
N ILE A 91 -10.57 1.13 -12.22
CA ILE A 91 -10.52 1.32 -10.76
C ILE A 91 -9.86 2.65 -10.42
N ASP A 92 -8.65 2.88 -10.93
CA ASP A 92 -7.85 4.08 -10.78
C ASP A 92 -7.02 4.38 -12.05
N GLU A 93 -6.43 5.57 -12.09
CA GLU A 93 -5.67 6.08 -13.24
C GLU A 93 -4.15 6.02 -13.03
N MET A 94 -3.72 5.77 -11.79
CA MET A 94 -2.33 5.84 -11.37
C MET A 94 -2.04 4.73 -10.36
N ASP A 95 -0.81 4.23 -10.38
CA ASP A 95 -0.33 3.21 -9.44
C ASP A 95 0.62 3.80 -8.40
N TRP A 96 0.70 3.14 -7.26
CA TRP A 96 1.78 3.27 -6.30
C TRP A 96 3.02 2.50 -6.75
N PHE A 97 4.16 3.16 -6.62
CA PHE A 97 5.47 2.61 -6.91
C PHE A 97 6.33 2.62 -5.64
N GLN A 98 7.25 1.67 -5.53
CA GLN A 98 8.33 1.75 -4.57
C GLN A 98 9.44 2.62 -5.14
N GLY A 99 9.77 3.71 -4.45
CA GLY A 99 10.99 4.46 -4.66
C GLY A 99 12.08 3.98 -3.72
N SER A 100 13.27 3.78 -4.26
CA SER A 100 14.48 3.43 -3.49
C SER A 100 15.62 4.39 -3.81
N GLY A 101 16.58 4.55 -2.89
CA GLY A 101 17.77 5.38 -3.09
C GLY A 101 17.61 6.86 -2.72
N ILE A 102 18.60 7.68 -3.11
CA ILE A 102 18.66 9.10 -2.75
C ILE A 102 17.64 9.88 -3.60
N LEU A 103 16.58 10.34 -2.95
CA LEU A 103 15.63 11.27 -3.55
C LEU A 103 16.29 12.64 -3.75
N ASP A 104 16.09 13.25 -4.91
CA ASP A 104 16.60 14.58 -5.24
C ASP A 104 15.86 15.63 -4.41
N GLU A 105 16.55 16.21 -3.43
CA GLU A 105 16.01 17.19 -2.47
C GLU A 105 15.36 18.39 -3.16
N GLU A 106 15.96 18.89 -4.24
CA GLU A 106 15.46 20.06 -4.94
C GLU A 106 14.14 19.73 -5.66
N LYS A 107 14.05 18.55 -6.25
CA LYS A 107 12.81 18.08 -6.88
C LYS A 107 11.72 17.81 -5.87
N LEU A 108 12.04 17.22 -4.72
CA LEU A 108 11.07 17.04 -3.63
C LEU A 108 10.57 18.41 -3.16
N ARG A 109 11.47 19.38 -2.96
CA ARG A 109 11.13 20.74 -2.56
C ARG A 109 10.23 21.44 -3.57
N ILE A 110 10.50 21.27 -4.86
CA ILE A 110 9.63 21.82 -5.93
C ILE A 110 8.25 21.17 -5.90
N ALA A 111 8.17 19.86 -5.68
CA ALA A 111 6.90 19.13 -5.71
C ALA A 111 6.04 19.36 -4.45
N THR A 112 6.65 19.39 -3.27
CA THR A 112 5.95 19.32 -1.97
C THR A 112 6.15 20.56 -1.10
N GLY A 113 7.09 21.44 -1.46
CA GLY A 113 7.46 22.60 -0.65
C GLY A 113 8.37 22.29 0.55
N THR A 114 8.74 21.02 0.79
CA THR A 114 9.61 20.62 1.91
C THR A 114 10.96 20.05 1.44
N GLN A 115 11.99 20.22 2.27
CA GLN A 115 13.32 19.61 2.08
C GLN A 115 13.50 18.35 2.94
N GLN A 116 12.55 18.02 3.81
CA GLN A 116 12.63 16.81 4.63
C GLN A 116 12.40 15.59 3.75
N LEU A 117 13.43 14.77 3.58
CA LEU A 117 13.36 13.52 2.80
C LEU A 117 12.69 12.40 3.60
N PRO A 118 12.03 11.44 2.92
CA PRO A 118 11.71 10.15 3.53
C PRO A 118 13.00 9.38 3.86
N ASP A 119 12.95 8.59 4.91
CA ASP A 119 13.99 7.65 5.27
C ASP A 119 13.88 6.36 4.44
N GLY A 120 15.02 5.91 3.89
CA GLY A 120 15.09 4.64 3.17
C GLY A 120 14.16 4.59 1.94
N SER A 121 13.47 3.46 1.78
CA SER A 121 12.51 3.24 0.70
C SER A 121 11.12 3.82 1.04
N TYR A 122 10.34 4.13 0.01
CA TYR A 122 9.04 4.78 0.18
C TYR A 122 8.05 4.41 -0.92
N GLY A 123 6.76 4.44 -0.61
CA GLY A 123 5.71 4.42 -1.62
C GLY A 123 5.52 5.80 -2.23
N ILE A 124 5.31 5.87 -3.54
CA ILE A 124 5.08 7.12 -4.26
C ILE A 124 4.09 6.95 -5.40
N VAL A 125 3.25 7.97 -5.57
CA VAL A 125 2.44 8.19 -6.77
C VAL A 125 2.97 9.48 -7.39
N ALA A 126 3.46 9.40 -8.62
CA ALA A 126 4.00 10.55 -9.33
C ALA A 126 3.68 10.48 -10.81
N THR A 127 3.48 11.65 -11.40
CA THR A 127 3.13 11.81 -12.82
C THR A 127 3.85 13.02 -13.37
N ASN A 128 4.32 12.91 -14.62
CA ASN A 128 4.85 14.03 -15.39
C ASN A 128 3.79 14.70 -16.28
N LYS A 129 2.56 14.21 -16.22
CA LYS A 129 1.40 14.74 -16.95
C LYS A 129 0.43 15.36 -15.97
N VAL A 130 -0.20 16.45 -16.40
CA VAL A 130 -1.36 17.02 -15.71
C VAL A 130 -2.45 15.95 -15.68
N GLN A 131 -2.91 15.62 -14.48
CA GLN A 131 -3.99 14.67 -14.28
C GLN A 131 -5.33 15.38 -14.14
N SER A 132 -6.42 14.64 -14.37
CA SER A 132 -7.75 15.14 -14.05
C SER A 132 -7.90 15.32 -12.54
N SER A 133 -8.83 16.18 -12.10
CA SER A 133 -9.15 16.32 -10.68
C SER A 133 -9.83 15.08 -10.07
N GLN A 134 -10.15 14.09 -10.90
CA GLN A 134 -10.75 12.81 -10.49
C GLN A 134 -9.72 11.67 -10.46
N ALA A 135 -8.51 11.91 -10.98
CA ALA A 135 -7.47 10.92 -11.02
C ALA A 135 -7.04 10.52 -9.61
N LYS A 136 -6.97 9.23 -9.38
CA LYS A 136 -6.58 8.65 -8.09
C LYS A 136 -5.61 7.50 -8.28
N ALA A 137 -5.02 7.08 -7.18
CA ALA A 137 -4.26 5.84 -7.04
C ALA A 137 -4.74 5.15 -5.76
N VAL A 138 -5.08 3.87 -5.86
CA VAL A 138 -5.65 3.12 -4.73
C VAL A 138 -4.66 2.06 -4.29
N LEU A 139 -4.17 2.23 -3.05
CA LEU A 139 -3.45 1.20 -2.34
C LEU A 139 -4.41 0.48 -1.41
N VAL A 140 -4.43 -0.85 -1.46
CA VAL A 140 -5.35 -1.67 -0.66
C VAL A 140 -4.57 -2.69 0.16
N SER A 141 -4.99 -2.91 1.40
CA SER A 141 -4.45 -3.97 2.26
C SER A 141 -4.92 -5.35 1.81
N ASP A 142 -4.23 -6.40 2.26
CA ASP A 142 -4.84 -7.73 2.32
C ASP A 142 -6.01 -7.75 3.33
N ILE A 143 -6.82 -8.81 3.25
CA ILE A 143 -8.03 -8.96 4.06
C ILE A 143 -7.66 -9.10 5.54
N ILE A 144 -8.21 -8.20 6.35
CA ILE A 144 -8.29 -8.29 7.81
C ILE A 144 -9.54 -9.10 8.13
N GLU A 145 -9.37 -10.25 8.80
CA GLU A 145 -10.51 -11.13 9.11
C GLU A 145 -11.50 -10.48 10.07
N CYS A 146 -10.99 -9.78 11.07
CA CYS A 146 -11.83 -9.07 12.03
C CYS A 146 -11.02 -8.04 12.84
N GLN A 147 -11.75 -7.15 13.49
CA GLN A 147 -11.26 -6.17 14.44
C GLN A 147 -12.22 -6.13 15.64
N THR A 148 -11.72 -5.85 16.83
CA THR A 148 -12.53 -5.61 18.03
C THR A 148 -12.29 -4.19 18.53
N GLY A 149 -13.31 -3.34 18.52
CA GLY A 149 -13.15 -1.93 18.89
C GLY A 149 -12.35 -1.14 17.84
N PRO A 150 -11.97 0.11 18.10
CA PRO A 150 -11.31 0.96 17.11
C PRO A 150 -9.85 0.55 16.88
N ALA A 151 -9.41 0.68 15.62
CA ALA A 151 -8.03 0.53 15.17
C ALA A 151 -7.42 1.89 14.81
N GLU A 152 -6.11 1.92 14.60
CA GLU A 152 -5.40 3.08 14.07
C GLU A 152 -4.50 2.72 12.88
N VAL A 153 -4.53 3.52 11.82
CA VAL A 153 -3.57 3.49 10.72
C VAL A 153 -2.63 4.68 10.87
N ARG A 154 -1.32 4.41 10.86
CA ARG A 154 -0.29 5.42 11.04
C ARG A 154 0.69 5.40 9.89
N PHE A 155 1.01 6.57 9.37
CA PHE A 155 2.04 6.70 8.34
C PHE A 155 2.67 8.10 8.29
N MET A 156 3.86 8.17 7.69
CA MET A 156 4.48 9.44 7.29
C MET A 156 4.10 9.74 5.85
N TYR A 157 3.75 10.97 5.54
CA TYR A 157 3.36 11.35 4.18
C TYR A 157 3.95 12.69 3.74
N TRP A 158 4.00 12.86 2.42
CA TRP A 158 4.41 14.05 1.70
C TRP A 158 3.42 14.25 0.55
N THR A 159 2.88 15.46 0.42
CA THR A 159 1.89 15.77 -0.60
C THR A 159 2.24 17.06 -1.33
N SER A 160 1.91 17.10 -2.62
CA SER A 160 1.97 18.32 -3.41
C SER A 160 0.66 19.10 -3.27
N PRO A 161 0.66 20.42 -3.55
CA PRO A 161 -0.57 21.22 -3.47
C PRO A 161 -1.70 20.63 -4.33
N GLY A 162 -2.87 20.46 -3.71
CA GLY A 162 -4.08 19.93 -4.38
C GLY A 162 -4.20 18.40 -4.36
N VAL A 163 -3.20 17.68 -3.84
CA VAL A 163 -3.32 16.24 -3.56
C VAL A 163 -3.90 16.04 -2.17
N VAL A 164 -4.82 15.08 -2.05
CA VAL A 164 -5.50 14.74 -0.80
C VAL A 164 -5.41 13.23 -0.58
N ILE A 165 -5.08 12.82 0.65
CA ILE A 165 -5.05 11.41 1.04
C ILE A 165 -6.33 11.07 1.79
N HIS A 166 -6.99 10.01 1.36
CA HIS A 166 -8.12 9.40 2.06
C HIS A 166 -7.73 8.02 2.58
N VAL A 167 -8.12 7.72 3.81
CA VAL A 167 -8.09 6.36 4.35
C VAL A 167 -9.52 5.90 4.55
N CYS A 168 -9.86 4.83 3.86
CA CYS A 168 -11.19 4.24 3.88
C CYS A 168 -11.11 2.79 4.32
N THR A 169 -12.26 2.20 4.56
CA THR A 169 -12.40 0.75 4.76
C THR A 169 -13.58 0.26 3.96
N LYS A 170 -13.45 -0.97 3.48
CA LYS A 170 -14.47 -1.66 2.72
C LYS A 170 -14.57 -3.10 3.17
N LEU A 171 -15.78 -3.56 3.45
CA LEU A 171 -16.03 -4.97 3.69
C LEU A 171 -15.72 -5.82 2.46
N THR A 172 -15.39 -7.09 2.68
CA THR A 172 -15.03 -8.00 1.58
C THR A 172 -16.21 -8.35 0.66
N ASP A 173 -17.45 -8.21 1.15
CA ASP A 173 -18.68 -8.42 0.38
C ASP A 173 -19.11 -7.17 -0.44
N HIS A 174 -18.51 -6.02 -0.18
CA HIS A 174 -18.74 -4.79 -0.94
C HIS A 174 -17.80 -4.68 -2.14
N ILE A 175 -18.32 -4.21 -3.27
CA ILE A 175 -17.53 -3.98 -4.48
C ILE A 175 -16.99 -2.55 -4.45
N TYR A 176 -15.72 -2.36 -4.81
CA TYR A 176 -15.15 -1.03 -5.02
C TYR A 176 -15.99 -0.22 -6.03
N PRO A 177 -16.23 1.10 -5.82
CA PRO A 177 -15.70 1.98 -4.78
C PRO A 177 -16.64 2.16 -3.57
N ASN A 178 -17.51 1.19 -3.29
CA ASN A 178 -18.43 1.30 -2.16
C ASN A 178 -17.67 1.09 -0.86
N TYR A 179 -17.37 2.17 -0.14
CA TYR A 179 -16.71 2.13 1.16
C TYR A 179 -17.74 2.14 2.29
N ASP A 180 -17.42 1.45 3.37
CA ASP A 180 -18.21 1.41 4.60
C ASP A 180 -17.89 2.59 5.52
N TYR A 181 -16.62 3.01 5.51
CA TYR A 181 -16.15 4.17 6.24
C TYR A 181 -15.01 4.83 5.48
N CYS A 182 -14.99 6.17 5.49
CA CYS A 182 -13.85 6.97 5.07
C CYS A 182 -13.59 8.02 6.14
N ALA A 183 -12.33 8.10 6.58
CA ALA A 183 -11.90 9.17 7.46
C ALA A 183 -11.98 10.52 6.75
N ARG A 184 -11.94 11.60 7.53
CA ARG A 184 -11.73 12.93 6.97
C ARG A 184 -10.41 12.94 6.19
N PRO A 185 -10.34 13.68 5.08
CA PRO A 185 -9.10 13.80 4.33
C PRO A 185 -7.95 14.25 5.24
N VAL A 186 -6.76 13.70 4.97
CA VAL A 186 -5.54 14.11 5.66
C VAL A 186 -5.23 15.53 5.20
N GLU A 187 -5.39 16.48 6.13
CA GLU A 187 -5.16 17.90 5.92
C GLU A 187 -4.15 18.39 6.95
N ASP A 188 -3.34 19.36 6.52
CA ASP A 188 -2.36 20.11 7.32
C ASP A 188 -1.12 19.32 7.82
N ARG A 189 0.04 19.98 7.75
CA ARG A 189 1.34 19.60 8.35
C ARG A 189 2.21 18.61 7.57
N ASP A 190 2.20 18.73 6.25
CA ASP A 190 3.10 17.97 5.39
C ASP A 190 4.55 18.51 5.52
N PRO A 191 5.55 17.64 5.61
CA PRO A 191 5.44 16.21 5.83
C PRO A 191 5.18 15.91 7.31
N GLY A 192 4.34 14.91 7.58
CA GLY A 192 3.93 14.65 8.94
C GLY A 192 3.59 13.20 9.20
N PRO A 193 3.74 12.75 10.46
CA PRO A 193 3.06 11.55 10.89
C PRO A 193 1.57 11.85 10.95
N VAL A 194 0.76 10.93 10.45
CA VAL A 194 -0.68 10.94 10.65
C VAL A 194 -1.10 9.67 11.39
N SER A 195 -2.11 9.77 12.25
CA SER A 195 -2.79 8.64 12.90
C SER A 195 -4.28 8.77 12.64
N ILE A 196 -4.86 7.77 11.99
CA ILE A 196 -6.26 7.76 11.56
C ILE A 196 -6.96 6.62 12.27
N SER A 197 -8.01 6.93 13.03
CA SER A 197 -8.82 5.89 13.66
C SER A 197 -9.79 5.27 12.66
N ILE A 198 -9.83 3.94 12.66
CA ILE A 198 -10.76 3.11 11.89
C ILE A 198 -11.76 2.49 12.86
N PRO A 199 -13.08 2.62 12.63
CA PRO A 199 -14.08 2.02 13.50
C PRO A 199 -14.08 0.49 13.39
N ASP A 200 -14.67 -0.16 14.40
CA ASP A 200 -15.02 -1.58 14.31
C ASP A 200 -16.12 -1.75 13.24
N LEU A 201 -15.96 -2.71 12.34
CA LEU A 201 -16.95 -3.06 11.31
C LEU A 201 -17.75 -4.31 11.72
N ASP A 202 -18.14 -4.34 12.99
CA ASP A 202 -18.86 -5.44 13.65
C ASP A 202 -18.12 -6.79 13.58
N GLY A 203 -16.79 -6.75 13.66
CA GLY A 203 -15.94 -7.94 13.56
C GLY A 203 -15.98 -8.66 12.21
N ARG A 204 -16.50 -8.01 11.15
CA ARG A 204 -16.55 -8.59 9.79
C ARG A 204 -15.23 -8.39 9.03
N PRO A 205 -14.93 -9.25 8.04
CA PRO A 205 -13.74 -9.08 7.23
C PRO A 205 -13.78 -7.83 6.36
N PHE A 206 -12.67 -7.10 6.32
CA PHE A 206 -12.55 -5.86 5.57
C PHE A 206 -11.13 -5.64 5.03
N GLN A 207 -11.00 -4.63 4.18
CA GLN A 207 -9.72 -4.09 3.71
C GLN A 207 -9.68 -2.60 4.03
N VAL A 208 -8.46 -2.10 4.25
CA VAL A 208 -8.15 -0.66 4.30
C VAL A 208 -7.77 -0.21 2.90
#